data_AF-A0A944C609-F1
#
_entry.id   AF-A0A944C609-F1
#
_cell.length_a   1.000
_cell.length_b   1.000
_cell.length_c   1.000
_cell.angle_alpha   90.00
_cell.angle_beta   90.00
_cell.angle_gamma   90.00
#
_symmetry.space_group_name_H-M   'P 1'
#
loop_
_entity.id
_entity.type
_entity.pdbx_description
1 polymer ?
#
loop_
_entity_poly.entity_id
_entity_poly.type
_entity_poly.pdbx_seq_one_letter_code
_entity_poly.pdbx_strand_id
1 'polypeptide(L)'
;EMYKSMWSQIGEHFKDYSYKLIFESANEELGDRLNDKDITGKNGVLNKNECYETANMINSEFVKLIRSQGGNNADRFLLIAGYNTDIAHTCDDRFKMPEDTADSKLLLSVHYYTPWDFCGTDSVNSWGSPTDFDEQNGLFEMLSKFSEQGYGVVIGEYAVMTKNGGIKEDTDKFYANLLDNCDLYDYCPVLWDCSSFYLRSTNTLADEAIAKLFSSRRYENEKSKDTETVKAEAKKNLEAAMQTAKDEQAAEIELPPSDDMAIAWLMFASSDYNISYSVGDTYDPTGCTAGIKATNVQITGEGTYTVGLDFTGCGTAKGTSFSALGISNGEKFFPGYTYTIDEILINGEPYQMVGKGYTSSDDGKCTRVNLFNSWVNSVPDDARTADGDLTDCSAQIMPLTKKDKVDTITVTFTVKAGNDG
;
A
#
# COMPACT_ATOMS: atom_id res chain seq x y z
N GLU A 1 20.93 -8.10 -29.59
CA GLU A 1 21.30 -9.37 -30.26
C GLU A 1 20.81 -10.64 -29.57
N MET A 2 21.27 -11.00 -28.35
CA MET A 2 20.84 -12.26 -27.71
C MET A 2 19.32 -12.41 -27.55
N TYR A 3 18.64 -11.35 -27.09
CA TYR A 3 17.18 -11.30 -26.99
C TYR A 3 16.49 -11.59 -28.33
N LYS A 4 16.93 -10.93 -29.41
CA LYS A 4 16.40 -11.15 -30.77
C LYS A 4 16.67 -12.57 -31.25
N SER A 5 17.84 -13.12 -30.97
CA SER A 5 18.20 -14.49 -31.34
C SER A 5 17.35 -15.54 -30.63
N MET A 6 17.03 -15.32 -29.35
CA MET A 6 16.14 -16.19 -28.58
C MET A 6 14.73 -16.15 -29.17
N TRP A 7 14.15 -14.97 -29.34
CA TRP A 7 12.80 -14.81 -29.89
C TRP A 7 12.68 -15.23 -31.35
N SER A 8 13.76 -15.14 -32.14
CA SER A 8 13.79 -15.68 -33.50
C SER A 8 13.57 -17.19 -33.49
N GLN A 9 14.27 -17.90 -32.60
CA GLN A 9 14.16 -19.35 -32.48
C GLN A 9 12.81 -19.79 -31.90
N ILE A 10 12.35 -19.13 -30.83
CA ILE A 10 11.06 -19.45 -30.19
C ILE A 10 9.91 -19.17 -31.15
N GLY A 11 9.89 -17.98 -31.77
CA GLY A 11 8.83 -17.58 -32.67
C GLY A 11 8.73 -18.48 -33.90
N GLU A 12 9.86 -18.85 -34.54
CA GLU A 12 9.85 -19.75 -35.69
C GLU A 12 9.41 -21.17 -35.30
N HIS A 13 9.87 -21.69 -34.15
CA HIS A 13 9.49 -23.03 -33.69
C HIS A 13 7.97 -23.17 -33.47
N PHE A 14 7.35 -22.14 -32.90
CA PHE A 14 5.92 -22.15 -32.55
C PHE A 14 5.03 -21.44 -33.58
N LYS A 15 5.59 -21.08 -34.75
CA LYS A 15 4.92 -20.25 -35.76
C LYS A 15 3.54 -20.73 -36.18
N ASP A 16 3.37 -22.04 -36.32
CA ASP A 16 2.11 -22.65 -36.78
C ASP A 16 1.20 -23.13 -35.63
N TYR A 17 1.59 -22.90 -34.36
CA TYR A 17 0.78 -23.27 -33.21
C TYR A 17 -0.46 -22.38 -33.10
N SER A 18 -1.51 -22.92 -32.47
CA SER A 18 -2.78 -22.22 -32.22
C SER A 18 -2.60 -20.87 -31.54
N TYR A 19 -3.54 -19.94 -31.77
CA TYR A 19 -3.64 -18.65 -31.08
C TYR A 19 -3.86 -18.74 -29.56
N LYS A 20 -4.15 -19.94 -29.04
CA LYS A 20 -4.16 -20.20 -27.59
C LYS A 20 -2.77 -20.11 -26.95
N LEU A 21 -1.70 -20.20 -27.76
CA LEU A 21 -0.34 -19.94 -27.31
C LEU A 21 -0.03 -18.44 -27.49
N ILE A 22 0.24 -17.78 -26.37
CA ILE A 22 0.60 -16.37 -26.27
C ILE A 22 2.09 -16.27 -25.95
N PHE A 23 2.78 -15.28 -26.51
CA PHE A 23 4.16 -14.98 -26.15
C PHE A 23 4.20 -13.71 -25.31
N GLU A 24 4.86 -13.79 -24.16
CA GLU A 24 5.14 -12.64 -23.30
C GLU A 24 6.55 -12.10 -23.57
N SER A 25 6.70 -10.79 -23.74
CA SER A 25 7.99 -10.20 -24.14
C SER A 25 9.13 -10.46 -23.15
N ALA A 26 8.86 -10.41 -21.84
CA ALA A 26 9.80 -10.68 -20.75
C ALA A 26 9.05 -10.77 -19.41
N ASN A 27 9.66 -11.40 -18.39
CA ASN A 27 9.13 -11.46 -17.03
C ASN A 27 9.92 -10.53 -16.10
N GLU A 28 9.31 -9.46 -15.56
CA GLU A 28 9.89 -8.51 -14.58
C GLU A 28 11.26 -7.87 -14.90
N GLU A 29 11.86 -8.15 -16.06
CA GLU A 29 13.21 -7.67 -16.42
C GLU A 29 13.20 -6.27 -17.07
N LEU A 30 12.05 -5.80 -17.55
CA LEU A 30 11.95 -4.54 -18.30
C LEU A 30 11.63 -3.37 -17.37
N GLY A 31 12.67 -2.65 -16.97
CA GLY A 31 12.56 -1.43 -16.18
C GLY A 31 13.81 -1.19 -15.35
N ASP A 32 13.70 -1.24 -14.03
CA ASP A 32 14.81 -1.00 -13.11
C ASP A 32 15.87 -2.10 -13.18
N ARG A 33 15.48 -3.34 -13.53
CA ARG A 33 16.42 -4.46 -13.75
C ARG A 33 17.30 -4.29 -14.99
N LEU A 34 17.00 -3.33 -15.87
CA LEU A 34 17.95 -2.91 -16.92
C LEU A 34 19.26 -2.35 -16.33
N ASN A 35 19.20 -1.87 -15.08
CA ASN A 35 20.33 -1.41 -14.30
C ASN A 35 20.74 -2.40 -13.20
N ASP A 36 20.48 -3.70 -13.39
CA ASP A 36 20.92 -4.71 -12.43
C ASP A 36 22.42 -4.57 -12.17
N LYS A 37 22.77 -4.28 -10.91
CA LYS A 37 24.14 -3.95 -10.50
C LYS A 37 25.05 -5.15 -10.52
N ASP A 38 24.49 -6.35 -10.36
CA ASP A 38 25.26 -7.59 -10.43
C ASP A 38 25.71 -7.88 -11.86
N ILE A 39 25.04 -7.27 -12.86
CA ILE A 39 25.34 -7.40 -14.27
C ILE A 39 26.13 -6.19 -14.81
N THR A 40 25.64 -4.97 -14.56
CA THR A 40 26.15 -3.72 -15.17
C THR A 40 27.30 -3.07 -14.38
N GLY A 41 27.43 -3.38 -13.09
CA GLY A 41 28.41 -2.75 -12.22
C GLY A 41 28.15 -1.25 -12.04
N LYS A 42 29.12 -0.39 -12.40
CA LYS A 42 29.03 1.09 -12.28
C LYS A 42 28.95 1.82 -13.62
N ASN A 43 29.07 1.10 -14.74
CA ASN A 43 29.11 1.69 -16.07
C ASN A 43 27.85 1.31 -16.83
N GLY A 44 27.36 2.19 -17.72
CA GLY A 44 26.15 1.91 -18.50
C GLY A 44 24.86 1.94 -17.68
N VAL A 45 24.86 2.63 -16.54
CA VAL A 45 23.65 2.85 -15.72
C VAL A 45 22.78 3.90 -16.40
N LEU A 46 21.61 3.49 -16.82
CA LEU A 46 20.57 4.34 -17.40
C LEU A 46 19.91 5.18 -16.30
N ASN A 47 19.54 6.42 -16.59
CA ASN A 47 18.61 7.15 -15.73
C ASN A 47 17.17 6.61 -15.91
N LYS A 48 16.22 7.03 -15.06
CA LYS A 48 14.85 6.49 -15.09
C LYS A 48 14.17 6.67 -16.45
N ASN A 49 14.35 7.81 -17.14
CA ASN A 49 13.76 8.03 -18.46
C ASN A 49 14.39 7.12 -19.52
N GLU A 50 15.71 6.96 -19.49
CA GLU A 50 16.43 6.04 -20.37
C GLU A 50 16.01 4.57 -20.15
N CYS A 51 15.68 4.17 -18.91
CA CYS A 51 15.09 2.87 -18.62
C CYS A 51 13.71 2.69 -19.30
N TYR A 52 12.82 3.69 -19.21
CA TYR A 52 11.52 3.64 -19.89
C TYR A 52 11.68 3.57 -21.42
N GLU A 53 12.54 4.40 -21.99
CA GLU A 53 12.85 4.39 -23.42
C GLU A 53 13.38 3.02 -23.87
N THR A 54 14.27 2.42 -23.07
CA THR A 54 14.85 1.11 -23.36
C THR A 54 13.81 -0.02 -23.23
N ALA A 55 12.95 0.01 -22.21
CA ALA A 55 11.86 -0.95 -22.04
C ALA A 55 10.87 -0.88 -23.22
N ASN A 56 10.44 0.32 -23.61
CA ASN A 56 9.56 0.54 -24.77
C ASN A 56 10.21 0.05 -26.08
N MET A 57 11.51 0.31 -26.26
CA MET A 57 12.26 -0.17 -27.42
C MET A 57 12.30 -1.70 -27.47
N ILE A 58 12.60 -2.37 -26.35
CA ILE A 58 12.65 -3.84 -26.30
C ILE A 58 11.28 -4.44 -26.63
N ASN A 59 10.20 -3.92 -26.04
CA ASN A 59 8.83 -4.35 -26.34
C ASN A 59 8.47 -4.12 -27.82
N SER A 60 8.82 -2.98 -28.41
CA SER A 60 8.63 -2.70 -29.84
C SER A 60 9.40 -3.69 -30.73
N GLU A 61 10.67 -3.96 -30.41
CA GLU A 61 11.49 -4.89 -31.18
C GLU A 61 10.96 -6.33 -31.09
N PHE A 62 10.42 -6.74 -29.94
CA PHE A 62 9.75 -8.02 -29.77
C PHE A 62 8.54 -8.15 -30.71
N VAL A 63 7.61 -7.19 -30.70
CA VAL A 63 6.42 -7.23 -31.57
C VAL A 63 6.82 -7.28 -33.04
N LYS A 64 7.69 -6.37 -33.49
CA LYS A 64 8.16 -6.32 -34.89
C LYS A 64 8.79 -7.64 -35.32
N LEU A 65 9.64 -8.22 -34.47
CA LEU A 65 10.32 -9.48 -34.77
C LEU A 65 9.32 -10.64 -34.92
N ILE A 66 8.39 -10.80 -33.97
CA ILE A 66 7.41 -11.90 -34.03
C ILE A 66 6.48 -11.73 -35.25
N ARG A 67 5.98 -10.52 -35.51
CA ARG A 67 5.12 -10.23 -36.68
C ARG A 67 5.83 -10.53 -38.00
N SER A 68 7.12 -10.19 -38.10
CA SER A 68 7.92 -10.40 -39.33
C SER A 68 8.06 -11.87 -39.76
N GLN A 69 7.83 -12.81 -38.84
CA GLN A 69 7.94 -14.25 -39.13
C GLN A 69 6.74 -14.80 -39.90
N GLY A 70 5.60 -14.09 -39.94
CA GLY A 70 4.40 -14.53 -40.65
C GLY A 70 3.76 -15.78 -40.03
N GLY A 71 2.97 -16.54 -40.82
CA GLY A 71 2.19 -17.66 -40.30
C GLY A 71 1.17 -17.18 -39.25
N ASN A 72 0.92 -17.98 -38.21
CA ASN A 72 0.04 -17.52 -37.12
C ASN A 72 0.68 -16.40 -36.28
N ASN A 73 2.00 -16.19 -36.35
CA ASN A 73 2.65 -15.11 -35.62
C ASN A 73 2.25 -13.71 -36.14
N ALA A 74 1.76 -13.61 -37.38
CA ALA A 74 1.23 -12.36 -37.93
C ALA A 74 0.04 -11.83 -37.14
N ASP A 75 -0.79 -12.72 -36.56
CA ASP A 75 -2.02 -12.37 -35.83
C ASP A 75 -2.06 -12.96 -34.40
N ARG A 76 -0.94 -13.48 -33.89
CA ARG A 76 -0.83 -14.06 -32.54
C ARG A 76 -1.03 -13.00 -31.47
N PHE A 77 -1.79 -13.29 -30.43
CA PHE A 77 -1.82 -12.45 -29.24
C PHE A 77 -0.42 -12.38 -28.61
N LEU A 78 0.07 -11.16 -28.38
CA LEU A 78 1.36 -10.92 -27.72
C LEU A 78 1.11 -10.20 -26.41
N LEU A 79 1.71 -10.72 -25.35
CA LEU A 79 1.65 -10.17 -24.01
C LEU A 79 2.87 -9.27 -23.81
N ILE A 80 2.61 -8.00 -23.53
CA ILE A 80 3.61 -6.95 -23.42
C ILE A 80 3.87 -6.69 -21.94
N ALA A 81 5.08 -6.98 -21.49
CA ALA A 81 5.49 -6.70 -20.13
C ALA A 81 5.41 -5.20 -19.83
N GLY A 82 4.66 -4.85 -18.79
CA GLY A 82 4.66 -3.53 -18.19
C GLY A 82 6.03 -3.19 -17.58
N TYR A 83 6.23 -1.92 -17.22
CA TYR A 83 7.47 -1.50 -16.57
C TYR A 83 7.59 -2.14 -15.19
N ASN A 84 8.63 -2.95 -14.96
CA ASN A 84 8.81 -3.83 -13.80
C ASN A 84 7.60 -4.75 -13.52
N THR A 85 6.70 -4.93 -14.49
CA THR A 85 5.35 -5.48 -14.27
C THR A 85 4.59 -4.81 -13.10
N ASP A 86 4.97 -3.61 -12.70
CA ASP A 86 4.36 -2.84 -11.63
C ASP A 86 3.26 -1.93 -12.19
N ILE A 87 2.08 -1.94 -11.58
CA ILE A 87 0.91 -1.22 -12.09
C ILE A 87 1.16 0.29 -12.19
N ALA A 88 1.67 0.90 -11.12
CA ALA A 88 1.84 2.36 -11.06
C ALA A 88 2.91 2.83 -12.06
N HIS A 89 4.05 2.13 -12.11
CA HIS A 89 5.10 2.42 -13.07
C HIS A 89 4.70 2.16 -14.52
N THR A 90 3.84 1.16 -14.76
CA THR A 90 3.29 0.86 -16.08
C THR A 90 2.27 1.91 -16.51
N CYS A 91 1.47 2.44 -15.58
CA CYS A 91 0.51 3.51 -15.87
C CYS A 91 1.18 4.88 -16.09
N ASP A 92 2.46 5.04 -15.77
CA ASP A 92 3.24 6.24 -16.06
C ASP A 92 3.23 6.56 -17.58
N ASP A 93 3.10 7.84 -17.93
CA ASP A 93 3.02 8.27 -19.32
C ASP A 93 4.29 8.01 -20.14
N ARG A 94 5.41 7.67 -19.50
CA ARG A 94 6.64 7.25 -20.19
C ARG A 94 6.55 5.84 -20.73
N PHE A 95 5.73 4.95 -20.16
CA PHE A 95 5.48 3.64 -20.73
C PHE A 95 4.57 3.76 -21.96
N LYS A 96 4.89 3.01 -23.02
CA LYS A 96 4.12 3.01 -24.27
C LYS A 96 3.90 1.58 -24.76
N MET A 97 2.64 1.26 -25.02
CA MET A 97 2.30 0.05 -25.77
C MET A 97 2.91 0.14 -27.19
N PRO A 98 3.52 -0.93 -27.72
CA PRO A 98 4.06 -0.94 -29.07
C PRO A 98 3.00 -0.69 -30.15
N GLU A 99 3.45 -0.16 -31.29
CA GLU A 99 2.67 -0.26 -32.53
C GLU A 99 2.60 -1.72 -32.97
N ASP A 100 1.42 -2.15 -33.43
CA ASP A 100 1.19 -3.49 -33.95
C ASP A 100 0.63 -3.41 -35.38
N THR A 101 1.11 -4.30 -36.25
CA THR A 101 0.53 -4.48 -37.57
C THR A 101 -0.72 -5.36 -37.54
N ALA A 102 -0.92 -6.12 -36.46
CA ALA A 102 -2.10 -6.93 -36.23
C ALA A 102 -3.19 -6.14 -35.49
N ASP A 103 -4.45 -6.43 -35.80
CA ASP A 103 -5.59 -5.72 -35.23
C ASP A 103 -6.00 -6.27 -33.85
N SER A 104 -5.92 -5.43 -32.83
CA SER A 104 -6.29 -5.75 -31.43
C SER A 104 -5.66 -7.05 -30.91
N LYS A 105 -4.35 -7.25 -31.10
CA LYS A 105 -3.61 -8.46 -30.67
C LYS A 105 -2.56 -8.24 -29.57
N LEU A 106 -2.45 -7.04 -29.01
CA LEU A 106 -1.58 -6.80 -27.86
C LEU A 106 -2.38 -6.89 -26.56
N LEU A 107 -1.78 -7.55 -25.57
CA LEU A 107 -2.24 -7.64 -24.20
C LEU A 107 -1.17 -6.99 -23.30
N LEU A 108 -1.57 -6.40 -22.18
CA LEU A 108 -0.67 -5.90 -21.16
C LEU A 108 -0.43 -6.95 -20.07
N SER A 109 0.82 -7.13 -19.66
CA SER A 109 1.21 -7.95 -18.48
C SER A 109 1.63 -7.06 -17.33
N VAL A 110 0.99 -7.25 -16.18
CA VAL A 110 1.37 -6.66 -14.89
C VAL A 110 1.21 -7.70 -13.79
N HIS A 111 1.91 -7.55 -12.68
CA HIS A 111 1.85 -8.44 -11.51
C HIS A 111 1.26 -7.68 -10.33
N TYR A 112 0.73 -8.41 -9.34
CA TYR A 112 0.17 -7.81 -8.13
C TYR A 112 0.60 -8.54 -6.84
N TYR A 113 1.46 -7.86 -6.07
CA TYR A 113 1.95 -8.29 -4.75
C TYR A 113 1.93 -7.13 -3.73
N THR A 114 0.99 -6.19 -3.90
CA THR A 114 0.90 -4.99 -3.05
C THR A 114 -0.16 -5.19 -1.96
N PRO A 115 0.15 -4.90 -0.67
CA PRO A 115 1.44 -4.44 -0.16
C PRO A 115 2.47 -5.58 -0.03
N TRP A 116 3.72 -5.33 -0.44
CA TRP A 116 4.79 -6.35 -0.44
C TRP A 116 5.06 -6.92 0.96
N ASP A 117 4.94 -6.12 2.00
CA ASP A 117 5.14 -6.58 3.37
C ASP A 117 4.09 -7.63 3.79
N PHE A 118 2.87 -7.55 3.26
CA PHE A 118 1.84 -8.59 3.43
C PHE A 118 2.04 -9.75 2.44
N CYS A 119 2.22 -9.48 1.15
CA CYS A 119 2.26 -10.54 0.14
C CYS A 119 3.57 -11.33 0.14
N GLY A 120 4.69 -10.68 0.47
CA GLY A 120 6.02 -11.20 0.20
C GLY A 120 6.94 -11.35 1.41
N THR A 121 6.49 -10.98 2.61
CA THR A 121 7.30 -11.06 3.83
C THR A 121 6.51 -11.60 5.02
N ASP A 122 7.22 -11.88 6.12
CA ASP A 122 6.66 -12.29 7.40
C ASP A 122 6.33 -11.11 8.34
N SER A 123 6.52 -9.86 7.89
CA SER A 123 6.49 -8.68 8.75
C SER A 123 5.08 -8.20 9.12
N VAL A 124 4.16 -8.18 8.15
CA VAL A 124 2.73 -7.93 8.37
C VAL A 124 2.02 -9.26 8.45
N ASN A 125 0.96 -9.44 9.24
CA ASN A 125 0.26 -10.73 9.35
C ASN A 125 -1.25 -10.70 9.03
N SER A 126 -1.81 -9.54 8.76
CA SER A 126 -3.23 -9.34 8.44
C SER A 126 -3.41 -8.44 7.21
N TRP A 127 -4.59 -8.49 6.61
CA TRP A 127 -5.01 -7.64 5.49
C TRP A 127 -6.53 -7.44 5.53
N GLY A 128 -7.02 -6.28 5.09
CA GLY A 128 -8.45 -6.02 4.93
C GLY A 128 -8.95 -4.81 5.70
N SER A 129 -8.08 -3.86 6.04
CA SER A 129 -8.52 -2.53 6.42
C SER A 129 -9.11 -1.78 5.22
N PRO A 130 -9.90 -0.70 5.45
CA PRO A 130 -10.36 0.16 4.36
C PRO A 130 -9.22 0.65 3.44
N THR A 131 -8.07 1.00 4.02
CA THR A 131 -6.88 1.42 3.27
C THR A 131 -6.35 0.32 2.34
N ASP A 132 -6.32 -0.93 2.80
CA ASP A 132 -5.91 -2.07 1.98
C ASP A 132 -6.83 -2.27 0.77
N PHE A 133 -8.14 -2.13 0.98
CA PHE A 133 -9.13 -2.20 -0.08
C PHE A 133 -9.00 -1.02 -1.04
N ASP A 134 -8.81 0.20 -0.55
CA ASP A 134 -8.63 1.40 -1.38
C ASP A 134 -7.36 1.29 -2.25
N GLU A 135 -6.24 0.79 -1.70
CA GLU A 135 -5.00 0.59 -2.46
C GLU A 135 -5.19 -0.44 -3.59
N GLN A 136 -5.75 -1.61 -3.29
CA GLN A 136 -5.97 -2.64 -4.30
C GLN A 136 -6.98 -2.17 -5.36
N ASN A 137 -8.11 -1.61 -4.95
CA ASN A 137 -9.15 -1.15 -5.88
C ASN A 137 -8.63 -0.02 -6.78
N GLY A 138 -7.89 0.94 -6.21
CA GLY A 138 -7.33 2.07 -6.95
C GLY A 138 -6.30 1.64 -7.99
N LEU A 139 -5.39 0.71 -7.64
CA LEU A 139 -4.40 0.20 -8.60
C LEU A 139 -5.07 -0.56 -9.76
N PHE A 140 -6.10 -1.37 -9.48
CA PHE A 140 -6.83 -2.07 -10.54
C PHE A 140 -7.65 -1.11 -11.42
N GLU A 141 -8.25 -0.07 -10.84
CA GLU A 141 -8.92 0.99 -11.61
C GLU A 141 -7.94 1.71 -12.55
N MET A 142 -6.72 2.02 -12.10
CA MET A 142 -5.71 2.70 -12.94
C MET A 142 -5.39 1.94 -14.23
N LEU A 143 -5.45 0.60 -14.22
CA LEU A 143 -5.21 -0.23 -15.40
C LEU A 143 -6.27 -0.04 -16.50
N SER A 144 -7.43 0.54 -16.18
CA SER A 144 -8.49 0.83 -17.16
C SER A 144 -8.00 1.74 -18.28
N LYS A 145 -6.96 2.55 -18.01
CA LYS A 145 -6.19 3.30 -19.02
C LYS A 145 -5.87 2.47 -20.26
N PHE A 146 -5.55 1.19 -20.10
CA PHE A 146 -5.17 0.29 -21.21
C PHE A 146 -6.36 -0.39 -21.86
N SER A 147 -7.36 -0.83 -21.09
CA SER A 147 -8.57 -1.43 -21.64
C SER A 147 -9.43 -0.42 -22.41
N GLU A 148 -9.47 0.84 -21.97
CA GLU A 148 -10.09 1.96 -22.70
C GLU A 148 -9.36 2.26 -24.03
N GLN A 149 -8.08 1.95 -24.12
CA GLN A 149 -7.31 2.00 -25.37
C GLN A 149 -7.48 0.76 -26.26
N GLY A 150 -8.24 -0.24 -25.80
CA GLY A 150 -8.53 -1.48 -26.52
C GLY A 150 -7.54 -2.62 -26.27
N TYR A 151 -6.66 -2.51 -25.27
CA TYR A 151 -5.74 -3.59 -24.88
C TYR A 151 -6.36 -4.47 -23.79
N GLY A 152 -6.30 -5.80 -23.96
CA GLY A 152 -6.63 -6.71 -22.86
C GLY A 152 -5.56 -6.64 -21.76
N VAL A 153 -5.93 -6.83 -20.50
CA VAL A 153 -5.01 -6.80 -19.36
C VAL A 153 -4.96 -8.17 -18.70
N VAL A 154 -3.74 -8.65 -18.46
CA VAL A 154 -3.46 -9.90 -17.75
C VAL A 154 -2.69 -9.54 -16.48
N ILE A 155 -3.25 -9.91 -15.34
CA ILE A 155 -2.52 -9.94 -14.08
C ILE A 155 -1.69 -11.23 -14.09
N GLY A 156 -0.50 -11.16 -14.71
CA GLY A 156 0.34 -12.31 -15.05
C GLY A 156 0.81 -13.10 -13.84
N GLU A 157 0.91 -12.44 -12.70
CA GLU A 157 1.15 -13.06 -11.40
C GLU A 157 0.42 -12.31 -10.29
N TYR A 158 -0.13 -13.07 -9.35
CA TYR A 158 -0.49 -12.59 -8.02
C TYR A 158 -0.37 -13.74 -7.03
N ALA A 159 0.03 -13.46 -5.79
CA ALA A 159 -0.09 -14.39 -4.67
C ALA A 159 0.18 -13.70 -3.32
N VAL A 160 -0.26 -14.33 -2.23
CA VAL A 160 0.26 -14.10 -0.88
C VAL A 160 1.17 -15.28 -0.53
N MET A 161 2.48 -15.05 -0.44
CA MET A 161 3.46 -16.11 -0.19
C MET A 161 3.16 -16.85 1.12
N THR A 162 3.36 -18.16 1.12
CA THR A 162 3.05 -19.00 2.29
C THR A 162 4.03 -18.77 3.43
N LYS A 163 3.51 -18.81 4.67
CA LYS A 163 4.26 -18.64 5.91
C LYS A 163 4.54 -20.01 6.53
N ASN A 164 5.81 -20.38 6.70
CA ASN A 164 6.20 -21.69 7.25
C ASN A 164 5.49 -22.90 6.57
N GLY A 165 5.11 -22.76 5.30
CA GLY A 165 4.35 -23.77 4.54
C GLY A 165 2.82 -23.71 4.70
N GLY A 166 2.27 -22.72 5.42
CA GLY A 166 0.83 -22.48 5.58
C GLY A 166 0.34 -21.20 4.92
N ILE A 167 -0.97 -21.10 4.69
CA ILE A 167 -1.63 -19.90 4.20
C ILE A 167 -1.67 -18.83 5.31
N LYS A 168 -1.43 -17.58 4.93
CA LYS A 168 -1.51 -16.43 5.84
C LYS A 168 -2.96 -16.05 6.09
N GLU A 169 -3.27 -15.55 7.29
CA GLU A 169 -4.59 -14.99 7.58
C GLU A 169 -4.96 -13.90 6.56
N ASP A 170 -6.25 -13.79 6.26
CA ASP A 170 -6.83 -12.86 5.28
C ASP A 170 -6.42 -13.07 3.80
N THR A 171 -5.67 -14.14 3.47
CA THR A 171 -5.34 -14.47 2.06
C THR A 171 -6.60 -14.67 1.21
N ASP A 172 -7.66 -15.25 1.78
CA ASP A 172 -8.94 -15.44 1.11
C ASP A 172 -9.68 -14.12 0.86
N LYS A 173 -9.65 -13.17 1.80
CA LYS A 173 -10.18 -11.81 1.62
C LYS A 173 -9.43 -11.07 0.51
N PHE A 174 -8.10 -11.12 0.54
CA PHE A 174 -7.23 -10.51 -0.46
C PHE A 174 -7.52 -11.07 -1.86
N TYR A 175 -7.61 -12.40 -2.00
CA TYR A 175 -7.95 -13.03 -3.29
C TYR A 175 -9.39 -12.75 -3.71
N ALA A 176 -10.36 -12.72 -2.80
CA ALA A 176 -11.74 -12.41 -3.15
C ALA A 176 -11.86 -11.00 -3.76
N ASN A 177 -11.27 -10.00 -3.12
CA ASN A 177 -11.30 -8.62 -3.59
C ASN A 177 -10.51 -8.43 -4.90
N LEU A 178 -9.36 -9.09 -5.05
CA LEU A 178 -8.58 -9.07 -6.29
C LEU A 178 -9.38 -9.65 -7.46
N LEU A 179 -10.04 -10.80 -7.25
CA LEU A 179 -10.84 -11.44 -8.29
C LEU A 179 -12.09 -10.61 -8.64
N ASP A 180 -12.73 -9.97 -7.66
CA ASP A 180 -13.83 -9.03 -7.95
C ASP A 180 -13.34 -7.80 -8.75
N ASN A 181 -12.13 -7.29 -8.50
CA ASN A 181 -11.56 -6.24 -9.35
C ASN A 181 -11.30 -6.74 -10.78
N CYS A 182 -10.74 -7.96 -10.95
CA CYS A 182 -10.57 -8.56 -12.26
C CYS A 182 -11.90 -8.71 -13.01
N ASP A 183 -12.94 -9.18 -12.32
CA ASP A 183 -14.28 -9.36 -12.90
C ASP A 183 -14.91 -8.01 -13.29
N LEU A 184 -14.73 -6.97 -12.46
CA LEU A 184 -15.23 -5.62 -12.72
C LEU A 184 -14.59 -4.98 -13.96
N TYR A 185 -13.28 -5.13 -14.11
CA TYR A 185 -12.52 -4.48 -15.18
C TYR A 185 -12.21 -5.38 -16.40
N ASP A 186 -12.66 -6.63 -16.37
CA ASP A 186 -12.41 -7.65 -17.41
C ASP A 186 -10.91 -7.97 -17.59
N TYR A 187 -10.22 -8.17 -16.47
CA TYR A 187 -8.81 -8.57 -16.45
C TYR A 187 -8.68 -10.09 -16.26
N CYS A 188 -7.62 -10.68 -16.80
CA CYS A 188 -7.33 -12.10 -16.62
C CYS A 188 -6.32 -12.31 -15.47
N PRO A 189 -6.75 -12.85 -14.30
CA PRO A 189 -5.84 -13.17 -13.21
C PRO A 189 -5.16 -14.52 -13.37
N VAL A 190 -3.85 -14.56 -13.14
CA VAL A 190 -3.04 -15.79 -13.16
C VAL A 190 -2.33 -15.95 -11.82
N LEU A 191 -2.72 -16.97 -11.05
CA LEU A 191 -2.15 -17.25 -9.73
C LEU A 191 -0.69 -17.72 -9.87
N TRP A 192 0.21 -17.08 -9.13
CA TRP A 192 1.58 -17.57 -8.98
C TRP A 192 1.61 -18.76 -8.02
N ASP A 193 1.97 -19.95 -8.52
CA ASP A 193 2.01 -21.16 -7.70
C ASP A 193 3.24 -22.04 -7.96
N CYS A 194 4.16 -22.00 -6.99
CA CYS A 194 5.35 -22.83 -6.93
C CYS A 194 5.11 -24.18 -6.22
N SER A 195 3.89 -24.74 -6.28
CA SER A 195 3.42 -25.91 -5.51
C SER A 195 3.14 -25.61 -4.03
N SER A 196 2.82 -24.36 -3.73
CA SER A 196 2.46 -23.87 -2.41
C SER A 196 0.95 -23.89 -2.19
N PHE A 197 0.17 -23.67 -3.24
CA PHE A 197 -1.30 -23.67 -3.19
C PHE A 197 -1.86 -24.97 -3.76
N TYR A 198 -1.51 -25.32 -5.00
CA TYR A 198 -1.85 -26.60 -5.61
C TYR A 198 -0.75 -27.64 -5.34
N LEU A 199 -1.07 -28.60 -4.49
CA LEU A 199 -0.19 -29.69 -4.12
C LEU A 199 -0.16 -30.74 -5.24
N ARG A 200 0.87 -30.67 -6.09
CA ARG A 200 1.05 -31.57 -7.25
C ARG A 200 1.20 -33.05 -6.86
N SER A 201 1.58 -33.35 -5.63
CA SER A 201 1.71 -34.73 -5.12
C SER A 201 0.36 -35.38 -4.80
N THR A 202 -0.63 -34.58 -4.40
CA THR A 202 -1.97 -35.05 -4.00
C THR A 202 -3.06 -34.63 -4.98
N ASN A 203 -2.74 -33.72 -5.91
CA ASN A 203 -3.69 -33.08 -6.83
C ASN A 203 -4.83 -32.37 -6.10
N THR A 204 -4.51 -31.67 -5.02
CA THR A 204 -5.45 -30.92 -4.19
C THR A 204 -4.93 -29.52 -3.91
N LEU A 205 -5.83 -28.57 -3.63
CA LEU A 205 -5.43 -27.31 -3.03
C LEU A 205 -5.10 -27.53 -1.55
N ALA A 206 -4.11 -26.77 -1.05
CA ALA A 206 -3.60 -26.87 0.32
C ALA A 206 -4.54 -26.27 1.36
N ASP A 207 -5.49 -25.43 0.93
CA ASP A 207 -6.39 -24.69 1.80
C ASP A 207 -7.85 -24.74 1.29
N GLU A 208 -8.78 -25.01 2.20
CA GLU A 208 -10.19 -25.22 1.88
C GLU A 208 -10.92 -23.92 1.52
N ALA A 209 -10.55 -22.78 2.14
CA ALA A 209 -11.19 -21.49 1.87
C ALA A 209 -10.82 -21.00 0.47
N ILE A 210 -9.55 -21.06 0.11
CA ILE A 210 -9.06 -20.76 -1.24
C ILE A 210 -9.66 -21.73 -2.26
N ALA A 211 -9.73 -23.03 -1.93
CA ALA A 211 -10.35 -24.02 -2.82
C ALA A 211 -11.82 -23.72 -3.10
N LYS A 212 -12.56 -23.31 -2.07
CA LYS A 212 -13.96 -22.93 -2.19
C LYS A 212 -14.10 -21.66 -3.03
N LEU A 213 -13.26 -20.64 -2.82
CA LEU A 213 -13.26 -19.39 -3.58
C LEU A 213 -13.05 -19.64 -5.09
N PHE A 214 -12.02 -20.39 -5.46
CA PHE A 214 -11.77 -20.70 -6.89
C PHE A 214 -12.87 -21.61 -7.46
N SER A 215 -13.35 -22.58 -6.69
CA SER A 215 -14.42 -23.46 -7.15
C SER A 215 -15.75 -22.74 -7.36
N SER A 216 -16.03 -21.68 -6.59
CA SER A 216 -17.25 -20.88 -6.76
C SER A 216 -17.23 -20.02 -8.02
N ARG A 217 -16.04 -19.56 -8.45
CA ARG A 217 -15.85 -18.70 -9.64
C ARG A 217 -15.45 -19.45 -10.91
N ARG A 218 -15.50 -20.78 -10.92
CA ARG A 218 -15.17 -21.55 -12.13
C ARG A 218 -16.19 -21.30 -13.23
N TYR A 219 -15.74 -21.39 -14.49
CA TYR A 219 -16.56 -21.22 -15.70
C TYR A 219 -17.94 -21.90 -15.64
N GLU A 220 -18.02 -23.15 -15.18
CA GLU A 220 -19.29 -23.89 -15.13
C GLU A 220 -20.38 -23.21 -14.28
N ASN A 221 -19.99 -22.43 -13.27
CA ASN A 221 -20.92 -21.72 -12.41
C ASN A 221 -21.34 -20.36 -12.99
N GLU A 222 -20.60 -19.85 -13.98
CA GLU A 222 -20.75 -18.49 -14.50
C GLU A 222 -21.08 -18.43 -16.00
N LYS A 223 -21.00 -19.56 -16.72
CA LYS A 223 -21.24 -19.66 -18.18
C LYS A 223 -22.59 -19.15 -18.66
N SER A 224 -23.56 -18.95 -17.77
CA SER A 224 -24.88 -18.39 -18.08
C SER A 224 -24.99 -16.90 -17.80
N LYS A 225 -24.01 -16.30 -17.13
CA LYS A 225 -23.96 -14.86 -16.87
C LYS A 225 -23.34 -14.17 -18.07
N ASP A 226 -23.88 -13.01 -18.44
CA ASP A 226 -23.19 -12.10 -19.36
C ASP A 226 -22.16 -11.24 -18.60
N THR A 227 -21.26 -10.61 -19.36
CA THR A 227 -20.18 -9.78 -18.80
C THR A 227 -20.71 -8.65 -17.91
N GLU A 228 -21.81 -8.01 -18.30
CA GLU A 228 -22.39 -6.91 -17.51
C GLU A 228 -22.94 -7.38 -16.16
N THR A 229 -23.53 -8.58 -16.12
CA THR A 229 -23.97 -9.20 -14.86
C THR A 229 -22.78 -9.51 -13.96
N VAL A 230 -21.71 -10.08 -14.50
CA VAL A 230 -20.47 -10.38 -13.74
C VAL A 230 -19.88 -9.09 -13.15
N LYS A 231 -19.76 -8.03 -13.95
CA LYS A 231 -19.27 -6.72 -13.51
C LYS A 231 -20.15 -6.08 -12.41
N ALA A 232 -21.47 -6.16 -12.57
CA ALA A 232 -22.41 -5.61 -11.58
C ALA A 232 -22.35 -6.36 -10.24
N GLU A 233 -22.23 -7.69 -10.26
CA GLU A 233 -22.04 -8.50 -9.05
C GLU A 233 -20.70 -8.20 -8.38
N ALA A 234 -19.62 -8.14 -9.16
CA ALA A 234 -18.29 -7.81 -8.66
C ALA A 234 -18.25 -6.43 -7.98
N LYS A 235 -18.81 -5.40 -8.63
CA LYS A 235 -18.92 -4.06 -8.03
C LYS A 235 -19.64 -4.08 -6.67
N LYS A 236 -20.76 -4.80 -6.59
CA LYS A 236 -21.50 -4.95 -5.34
C LYS A 236 -20.67 -5.65 -4.26
N ASN A 237 -19.89 -6.67 -4.62
CA ASN A 237 -19.02 -7.37 -3.68
C ASN A 237 -17.91 -6.45 -3.15
N LEU A 238 -17.26 -5.67 -4.03
CA LEU A 238 -16.24 -4.68 -3.64
C LEU A 238 -16.81 -3.64 -2.66
N GLU A 239 -17.98 -3.08 -2.96
CA GLU A 239 -18.67 -2.11 -2.10
C GLU A 239 -19.03 -2.73 -0.73
N ALA A 240 -19.53 -3.97 -0.73
CA ALA A 240 -19.88 -4.67 0.50
C ALA A 240 -18.64 -5.03 1.35
N ALA A 241 -17.54 -5.46 0.72
CA ALA A 241 -16.30 -5.78 1.39
C ALA A 241 -15.69 -4.52 2.04
N MET A 242 -15.65 -3.40 1.31
CA MET A 242 -15.24 -2.11 1.84
C MET A 242 -16.10 -1.65 3.02
N GLN A 243 -17.43 -1.78 2.92
CA GLN A 243 -18.31 -1.39 4.01
C GLN A 243 -18.12 -2.28 5.24
N THR A 244 -17.94 -3.60 5.04
CA THR A 244 -17.64 -4.54 6.13
C THR A 244 -16.35 -4.16 6.84
N ALA A 245 -15.28 -3.85 6.09
CA ALA A 245 -14.02 -3.40 6.66
C ALA A 245 -14.16 -2.11 7.47
N LYS A 246 -14.95 -1.14 7.00
CA LYS A 246 -15.24 0.11 7.72
C LYS A 246 -16.03 -0.15 9.00
N ASP A 247 -17.02 -1.03 8.95
CA ASP A 247 -17.84 -1.38 10.11
C ASP A 247 -17.01 -2.12 11.18
N GLU A 248 -16.16 -3.06 10.75
CA GLU A 248 -15.23 -3.78 11.63
C GLU A 248 -14.23 -2.82 12.28
N GLN A 249 -13.59 -1.95 11.51
CA GLN A 249 -12.66 -0.95 12.04
C GLN A 249 -13.37 0.01 13.01
N ALA A 250 -14.56 0.49 12.67
CA ALA A 250 -15.33 1.38 13.54
C ALA A 250 -15.74 0.72 14.86
N ALA A 251 -16.00 -0.60 14.86
CA ALA A 251 -16.36 -1.35 16.05
C ALA A 251 -15.21 -1.50 17.07
N GLU A 252 -13.95 -1.36 16.62
CA GLU A 252 -12.77 -1.41 17.49
C GLU A 252 -12.45 -0.05 18.15
N ILE A 253 -13.12 1.03 17.73
CA ILE A 253 -12.84 2.39 18.20
C ILE A 253 -13.59 2.65 19.51
N GLU A 254 -12.87 2.59 20.63
CA GLU A 254 -13.43 2.85 21.96
C GLU A 254 -13.89 4.31 22.14
N LEU A 255 -13.13 5.26 21.59
CA LEU A 255 -13.42 6.69 21.65
C LEU A 255 -13.60 7.24 20.22
N PRO A 256 -14.84 7.24 19.69
CA PRO A 256 -15.09 7.78 18.36
C PRO A 256 -14.93 9.31 18.33
N PRO A 257 -14.72 9.92 17.15
CA PRO A 257 -14.77 11.37 16.99
C PRO A 257 -16.05 11.95 17.57
N SER A 258 -15.92 13.04 18.33
CA SER A 258 -17.05 13.68 19.00
C SER A 258 -16.83 15.18 19.08
N ASP A 259 -17.89 15.94 18.79
CA ASP A 259 -17.91 17.40 18.99
C ASP A 259 -18.07 17.77 20.47
N ASP A 260 -18.43 16.81 21.33
CA ASP A 260 -18.76 17.01 22.75
C ASP A 260 -17.65 16.56 23.70
N MET A 261 -16.54 16.03 23.17
CA MET A 261 -15.40 15.55 23.95
C MET A 261 -14.11 16.18 23.49
N ALA A 262 -13.14 16.30 24.41
CA ALA A 262 -11.75 16.49 24.06
C ALA A 262 -11.01 15.16 24.19
N ILE A 263 -10.54 14.62 23.07
CA ILE A 263 -9.85 13.33 23.02
C ILE A 263 -8.38 13.61 22.73
N ALA A 264 -7.51 13.10 23.58
CA ALA A 264 -6.08 13.08 23.35
C ALA A 264 -5.69 11.81 22.58
N TRP A 265 -4.87 11.98 21.55
CA TRP A 265 -4.33 10.89 20.73
C TRP A 265 -2.91 11.20 20.25
N LEU A 266 -2.18 10.16 19.85
CA LEU A 266 -0.90 10.32 19.16
C LEU A 266 -1.12 10.35 17.66
N MET A 267 -0.76 11.44 17.01
CA MET A 267 -0.53 11.46 15.57
C MET A 267 0.81 10.78 15.28
N PHE A 268 0.87 9.93 14.26
CA PHE A 268 2.12 9.25 13.89
C PHE A 268 2.21 8.99 12.39
N ALA A 269 3.40 9.21 11.83
CA ALA A 269 3.80 8.72 10.50
C ALA A 269 5.26 8.25 10.56
N SER A 270 5.52 7.02 10.12
CA SER A 270 6.87 6.47 9.99
C SER A 270 7.70 7.25 8.96
N SER A 271 9.03 7.15 9.01
CA SER A 271 9.92 7.84 8.07
C SER A 271 9.72 7.40 6.61
N ASP A 272 9.21 6.20 6.38
CA ASP A 272 8.86 5.66 5.06
C ASP A 272 7.37 5.83 4.71
N TYR A 273 6.57 6.42 5.61
CA TYR A 273 5.11 6.61 5.48
C TYR A 273 4.27 5.33 5.36
N ASN A 274 4.87 4.15 5.53
CA ASN A 274 4.15 2.88 5.48
C ASN A 274 3.23 2.67 6.69
N ILE A 275 3.56 3.27 7.84
CA ILE A 275 2.76 3.15 9.07
C ILE A 275 2.35 4.55 9.52
N SER A 276 1.04 4.77 9.62
CA SER A 276 0.48 6.04 10.08
C SER A 276 -0.78 5.85 10.91
N TYR A 277 -1.04 6.82 11.79
CA TYR A 277 -2.24 6.88 12.61
C TYR A 277 -2.68 8.34 12.81
N SER A 278 -3.91 8.63 12.37
CA SER A 278 -4.68 9.84 12.68
C SER A 278 -3.86 11.13 12.57
N VAL A 279 -3.23 11.34 11.42
CA VAL A 279 -2.37 12.50 11.17
C VAL A 279 -3.22 13.70 10.73
N GLY A 280 -3.08 14.82 11.45
CA GLY A 280 -3.74 16.08 11.14
C GLY A 280 -4.48 16.65 12.35
N ASP A 281 -5.04 17.85 12.20
CA ASP A 281 -5.69 18.56 13.32
C ASP A 281 -7.11 18.05 13.62
N THR A 282 -7.62 17.12 12.81
CA THR A 282 -8.89 16.42 13.07
C THR A 282 -8.60 15.01 13.57
N TYR A 283 -9.16 14.66 14.72
CA TYR A 283 -9.08 13.29 15.24
C TYR A 283 -9.91 12.36 14.36
N ASP A 284 -9.20 11.56 13.57
CA ASP A 284 -9.75 10.49 12.73
C ASP A 284 -9.08 9.16 13.09
N PRO A 285 -9.67 8.35 14.00
CA PRO A 285 -9.13 7.05 14.35
C PRO A 285 -9.28 5.98 13.25
N THR A 286 -10.04 6.27 12.17
CA THR A 286 -10.18 5.38 11.00
C THR A 286 -9.06 5.58 9.98
N GLY A 287 -8.47 6.78 9.93
CA GLY A 287 -7.27 7.10 9.17
C GLY A 287 -6.01 6.47 9.76
N CYS A 288 -5.92 5.13 9.76
CA CYS A 288 -4.80 4.38 10.30
C CYS A 288 -4.39 3.19 9.43
N THR A 289 -3.12 2.77 9.58
CA THR A 289 -2.65 1.50 9.02
C THR A 289 -3.33 0.33 9.73
N ALA A 290 -3.74 -0.68 8.95
CA ALA A 290 -4.39 -1.90 9.44
C ALA A 290 -3.61 -2.56 10.59
N GLY A 291 -4.27 -2.89 11.71
CA GLY A 291 -3.64 -3.63 12.81
C GLY A 291 -2.95 -2.77 13.87
N ILE A 292 -2.94 -1.44 13.71
CA ILE A 292 -2.55 -0.53 14.80
C ILE A 292 -3.57 -0.62 15.93
N LYS A 293 -3.08 -0.76 17.17
CA LYS A 293 -3.91 -0.62 18.37
C LYS A 293 -3.58 0.71 19.04
N ALA A 294 -4.56 1.59 19.12
CA ALA A 294 -4.41 2.89 19.74
C ALA A 294 -5.02 2.90 21.15
N THR A 295 -4.29 3.52 22.08
CA THR A 295 -4.81 3.91 23.40
C THR A 295 -5.00 5.42 23.38
N ASN A 296 -6.27 5.84 23.24
CA ASN A 296 -6.66 7.25 23.28
C ASN A 296 -7.38 7.54 24.59
N VAL A 297 -7.43 8.80 25.01
CA VAL A 297 -8.03 9.16 26.29
C VAL A 297 -8.84 10.45 26.21
N GLN A 298 -10.02 10.46 26.82
CA GLN A 298 -10.79 11.69 26.98
C GLN A 298 -10.16 12.57 28.08
N ILE A 299 -9.87 13.82 27.74
CA ILE A 299 -9.46 14.84 28.70
C ILE A 299 -10.71 15.42 29.35
N THR A 300 -10.74 15.36 30.69
CA THR A 300 -11.88 15.81 31.51
C THR A 300 -11.51 16.95 32.44
N GLY A 301 -10.23 17.31 32.54
CA GLY A 301 -9.71 18.38 33.39
C GLY A 301 -8.20 18.35 33.51
N GLU A 302 -7.68 19.03 34.53
CA GLU A 302 -6.27 18.93 34.90
C GLU A 302 -5.93 17.54 35.44
N GLY A 303 -4.73 17.06 35.15
CA GLY A 303 -4.29 15.74 35.57
C GLY A 303 -3.17 15.18 34.70
N THR A 304 -2.79 13.94 34.96
CA THR A 304 -1.82 13.20 34.15
C THR A 304 -2.55 12.12 33.36
N TYR A 305 -2.23 12.03 32.08
CA TYR A 305 -2.87 11.17 31.11
C TYR A 305 -1.82 10.43 30.29
N THR A 306 -2.20 9.29 29.71
CA THR A 306 -1.31 8.49 28.87
C THR A 306 -2.04 8.10 27.60
N VAL A 307 -1.35 8.23 26.46
CA VAL A 307 -1.77 7.75 25.15
C VAL A 307 -0.70 6.83 24.58
N GLY A 308 -1.05 5.96 23.63
CA GLY A 308 -0.08 5.06 23.03
C GLY A 308 -0.53 4.44 21.72
N LEU A 309 0.44 3.93 20.97
CA LEU A 309 0.23 3.16 19.74
C LEU A 309 1.05 1.87 19.82
N ASP A 310 0.42 0.76 19.45
CA ASP A 310 1.05 -0.54 19.27
C ASP A 310 0.95 -0.92 17.79
N PHE A 311 2.12 -1.02 17.15
CA PHE A 311 2.28 -1.32 15.73
C PHE A 311 2.46 -2.81 15.46
N THR A 312 2.58 -3.67 16.47
CA THR A 312 2.97 -5.08 16.29
C THR A 312 2.01 -5.88 15.39
N GLY A 313 0.75 -5.47 15.27
CA GLY A 313 -0.22 -6.05 14.32
C GLY A 313 0.01 -5.64 12.87
N CYS A 314 0.68 -4.51 12.63
CA CYS A 314 0.95 -3.92 11.32
C CYS A 314 2.44 -3.93 10.93
N GLY A 315 3.29 -4.58 11.73
CA GLY A 315 4.74 -4.66 11.53
C GLY A 315 5.51 -3.75 12.49
N THR A 316 6.61 -3.17 12.01
CA THR A 316 7.48 -2.30 12.81
C THR A 316 7.65 -0.97 12.10
N ALA A 317 7.33 0.13 12.76
CA ALA A 317 7.52 1.47 12.21
C ALA A 317 9.01 1.83 12.14
N LYS A 318 9.43 2.39 11.01
CA LYS A 318 10.82 2.82 10.78
C LYS A 318 10.95 4.32 11.06
N GLY A 319 11.51 4.68 12.20
CA GLY A 319 11.68 6.06 12.62
C GLY A 319 10.37 6.86 12.64
N THR A 320 10.49 8.17 12.55
CA THR A 320 9.34 9.08 12.56
C THR A 320 9.56 10.17 11.50
N SER A 321 8.58 10.36 10.61
CA SER A 321 8.52 11.54 9.75
C SER A 321 7.71 12.66 10.41
N PHE A 322 6.67 12.27 11.15
CA PHE A 322 5.82 13.14 11.92
C PHE A 322 5.27 12.43 13.16
N SER A 323 5.27 13.11 14.31
CA SER A 323 4.47 12.68 15.45
C SER A 323 4.14 13.84 16.38
N ALA A 324 2.93 13.84 16.92
CA ALA A 324 2.46 14.84 17.86
C ALA A 324 1.41 14.25 18.80
N LEU A 325 1.32 14.79 20.01
CA LEU A 325 0.14 14.65 20.85
C LEU A 325 -0.90 15.66 20.35
N GLY A 326 -2.07 15.19 19.90
CA GLY A 326 -3.22 16.01 19.54
C GLY A 326 -4.30 15.95 20.61
N ILE A 327 -5.05 17.03 20.78
CA ILE A 327 -6.21 17.11 21.68
C ILE A 327 -7.37 17.72 20.91
N SER A 328 -8.37 16.89 20.62
CA SER A 328 -9.49 17.28 19.77
C SER A 328 -10.33 18.26 20.56
N ASN A 329 -10.86 19.30 19.90
CA ASN A 329 -11.62 20.34 20.59
C ASN A 329 -10.87 20.95 21.81
N GLY A 330 -9.54 20.88 21.85
CA GLY A 330 -8.73 21.31 22.99
C GLY A 330 -8.99 22.77 23.34
N GLU A 331 -8.98 23.67 22.35
CA GLU A 331 -9.24 25.09 22.58
C GLU A 331 -10.72 25.39 22.89
N LYS A 332 -11.65 24.50 22.51
CA LYS A 332 -13.08 24.65 22.84
C LYS A 332 -13.35 24.34 24.31
N PHE A 333 -12.78 23.27 24.84
CA PHE A 333 -13.06 22.81 26.21
C PHE A 333 -12.03 23.28 27.23
N PHE A 334 -10.79 23.51 26.79
CA PHE A 334 -9.64 23.84 27.63
C PHE A 334 -8.83 25.01 27.03
N PRO A 335 -9.47 26.17 26.77
CA PRO A 335 -8.80 27.31 26.12
C PRO A 335 -7.57 27.74 26.90
N GLY A 336 -6.42 27.84 26.22
CA GLY A 336 -5.16 28.29 26.84
C GLY A 336 -4.49 27.28 27.77
N TYR A 337 -5.04 26.07 27.95
CA TYR A 337 -4.39 25.02 28.74
C TYR A 337 -3.06 24.61 28.14
N THR A 338 -2.18 24.09 28.99
CA THR A 338 -0.87 23.55 28.63
C THR A 338 -0.84 22.04 28.79
N TYR A 339 -0.13 21.37 27.89
CA TYR A 339 0.04 19.93 27.81
C TYR A 339 1.55 19.66 27.80
N THR A 340 2.07 19.13 28.90
CA THR A 340 3.50 18.91 29.11
C THR A 340 3.82 17.44 28.97
N ILE A 341 4.75 17.08 28.08
CA ILE A 341 5.19 15.68 27.94
C ILE A 341 6.09 15.33 29.13
N ASP A 342 5.66 14.35 29.92
CA ASP A 342 6.38 13.90 31.11
C ASP A 342 7.33 12.74 30.78
N GLU A 343 6.87 11.79 29.96
CA GLU A 343 7.62 10.60 29.58
C GLU A 343 7.22 10.11 28.18
N ILE A 344 8.21 9.63 27.44
CA ILE A 344 8.02 8.89 26.20
C ILE A 344 8.67 7.52 26.39
N LEU A 345 7.92 6.45 26.14
CA LEU A 345 8.44 5.09 26.06
C LEU A 345 8.44 4.63 24.60
N ILE A 346 9.57 4.11 24.13
CA ILE A 346 9.71 3.46 22.82
C ILE A 346 10.02 1.99 23.06
N ASN A 347 9.16 1.10 22.58
CA ASN A 347 9.25 -0.34 22.82
C ASN A 347 9.29 -0.69 24.32
N GLY A 348 8.61 0.11 25.15
CA GLY A 348 8.59 -0.01 26.61
C GLY A 348 9.80 0.60 27.33
N GLU A 349 10.82 1.10 26.61
CA GLU A 349 12.02 1.69 27.20
C GLU A 349 11.94 3.23 27.22
N PRO A 350 12.36 3.91 28.30
CA PRO A 350 12.36 5.37 28.37
C PRO A 350 13.22 6.01 27.29
N TYR A 351 12.62 6.97 26.57
CA TYR A 351 13.31 7.78 25.58
C TYR A 351 13.78 9.10 26.20
N GLN A 352 15.04 9.46 25.96
CA GLN A 352 15.60 10.73 26.40
C GLN A 352 15.27 11.85 25.39
N MET A 353 14.30 12.70 25.74
CA MET A 353 13.88 13.85 24.93
C MET A 353 15.04 14.82 24.67
N VAL A 354 15.13 15.35 23.43
CA VAL A 354 16.12 16.35 23.03
C VAL A 354 15.49 17.75 23.03
N GLY A 355 15.44 18.37 24.20
CA GLY A 355 14.84 19.68 24.41
C GLY A 355 13.44 19.60 24.99
N LYS A 356 12.72 20.74 24.96
CA LYS A 356 11.44 20.92 25.64
C LYS A 356 10.30 20.98 24.63
N GLY A 357 9.21 20.25 24.89
CA GLY A 357 7.99 20.38 24.09
C GLY A 357 7.27 21.71 24.37
N TYR A 358 6.39 22.13 23.47
CA TYR A 358 5.50 23.28 23.68
C TYR A 358 4.08 22.94 23.21
N THR A 359 3.09 23.55 23.86
CA THR A 359 1.69 23.50 23.45
C THR A 359 1.40 24.60 22.44
N SER A 360 0.65 24.30 21.38
CA SER A 360 0.20 25.26 20.35
C SER A 360 -1.15 24.83 19.76
N SER A 361 -1.83 25.72 19.05
CA SER A 361 -3.04 25.43 18.28
C SER A 361 -3.05 26.25 16.99
N ASP A 362 -2.53 25.66 15.92
CA ASP A 362 -2.41 26.32 14.60
C ASP A 362 -3.78 26.73 14.03
N ASP A 363 -4.82 25.93 14.27
CA ASP A 363 -6.18 26.12 13.73
C ASP A 363 -7.16 26.76 14.73
N GLY A 364 -6.71 27.01 15.96
CA GLY A 364 -7.53 27.52 17.07
C GLY A 364 -8.62 26.55 17.55
N LYS A 365 -8.54 25.26 17.21
CA LYS A 365 -9.49 24.21 17.63
C LYS A 365 -8.80 23.03 18.26
N CYS A 366 -7.85 22.41 17.54
CA CYS A 366 -7.04 21.31 18.02
C CYS A 366 -5.83 21.85 18.76
N THR A 367 -5.60 21.37 19.97
CA THR A 367 -4.37 21.69 20.71
C THR A 367 -3.34 20.60 20.46
N ARG A 368 -2.07 20.98 20.28
CA ARG A 368 -1.01 20.06 19.85
C ARG A 368 0.29 20.28 20.62
N VAL A 369 1.00 19.17 20.86
CA VAL A 369 2.42 19.14 21.27
C VAL A 369 3.19 18.30 20.27
N ASN A 370 4.06 18.91 19.47
CA ASN A 370 4.88 18.17 18.51
C ASN A 370 5.93 17.32 19.25
N LEU A 371 6.00 16.03 18.92
CA LEU A 371 7.08 15.14 19.33
C LEU A 371 8.20 15.16 18.29
N PHE A 372 7.81 15.12 17.01
CA PHE A 372 8.70 15.32 15.88
C PHE A 372 7.98 15.93 14.67
N ASN A 373 8.41 17.10 14.24
CA ASN A 373 7.95 17.75 13.02
C ASN A 373 9.13 18.46 12.35
N SER A 374 9.65 17.88 11.27
CA SER A 374 10.82 18.41 10.55
C SER A 374 10.54 19.70 9.76
N TRP A 375 9.26 20.00 9.51
CA TRP A 375 8.83 21.21 8.81
C TRP A 375 8.75 22.43 9.74
N VAL A 376 8.73 22.22 11.06
CA VAL A 376 8.69 23.29 12.06
C VAL A 376 10.07 23.46 12.68
N ASN A 377 10.71 24.58 12.36
CA ASN A 377 12.08 24.90 12.78
C ASN A 377 12.15 26.12 13.71
N SER A 378 11.01 26.66 14.10
CA SER A 378 10.88 27.78 15.05
C SER A 378 9.64 27.59 15.90
N VAL A 379 9.73 28.03 17.16
CA VAL A 379 8.58 28.07 18.08
C VAL A 379 7.55 29.06 17.53
N PRO A 380 6.27 28.66 17.36
CA PRO A 380 5.23 29.53 16.85
C PRO A 380 4.79 30.59 17.87
N ASP A 381 4.14 31.65 17.41
CA ASP A 381 3.77 32.81 18.24
C ASP A 381 2.75 32.46 19.35
N ASP A 382 1.94 31.43 19.15
CA ASP A 382 0.92 30.94 20.09
C ASP A 382 1.44 29.85 21.03
N ALA A 383 2.75 29.54 20.97
CA ALA A 383 3.37 28.53 21.79
C ALA A 383 3.31 28.89 23.27
N ARG A 384 3.03 27.88 24.11
CA ARG A 384 2.95 28.04 25.56
C ARG A 384 3.44 26.80 26.30
N THR A 385 3.96 27.04 27.49
CA THR A 385 4.49 26.04 28.43
C THR A 385 3.97 26.33 29.83
N ALA A 386 3.89 25.31 30.69
CA ALA A 386 3.33 25.44 32.03
C ALA A 386 4.09 26.44 32.93
N ASP A 387 5.38 26.63 32.69
CA ASP A 387 6.27 27.59 33.38
C ASP A 387 6.40 28.93 32.65
N GLY A 388 5.81 29.08 31.45
CA GLY A 388 5.91 30.26 30.60
C GLY A 388 7.28 30.45 29.94
N ASP A 389 8.23 29.53 30.12
CA ASP A 389 9.54 29.58 29.51
C ASP A 389 9.56 28.80 28.20
N LEU A 390 9.82 29.52 27.10
CA LEU A 390 9.96 28.97 25.75
C LEU A 390 11.42 28.69 25.37
N THR A 391 12.37 28.90 26.29
CA THR A 391 13.77 28.55 26.07
C THR A 391 13.90 27.06 25.82
N ASP A 392 14.71 26.69 24.82
CA ASP A 392 14.96 25.31 24.38
C ASP A 392 13.71 24.55 23.90
N CYS A 393 12.59 25.24 23.67
CA CYS A 393 11.42 24.64 23.06
C CYS A 393 11.68 24.23 21.61
N SER A 394 11.21 23.04 21.25
CA SER A 394 11.42 22.46 19.92
C SER A 394 10.20 21.63 19.50
N ALA A 395 9.94 21.59 18.19
CA ALA A 395 8.98 20.67 17.60
C ALA A 395 9.58 19.28 17.33
N GLN A 396 10.85 19.07 17.69
CA GLN A 396 11.66 17.91 17.35
C GLN A 396 12.30 17.31 18.61
N ILE A 397 11.50 17.04 19.63
CA ILE A 397 11.98 16.47 20.92
C ILE A 397 12.23 14.96 20.86
N MET A 398 11.76 14.28 19.81
CA MET A 398 11.88 12.83 19.58
C MET A 398 12.33 12.50 18.14
N PRO A 399 13.53 12.90 17.68
CA PRO A 399 14.00 12.68 16.32
C PRO A 399 14.46 11.23 16.09
N LEU A 400 13.51 10.33 15.83
CA LEU A 400 13.79 8.95 15.43
C LEU A 400 14.11 8.88 13.94
N THR A 401 15.19 8.16 13.61
CA THR A 401 15.64 7.96 12.24
C THR A 401 15.08 6.66 11.65
N LYS A 402 15.15 6.50 10.32
CA LYS A 402 14.77 5.25 9.64
C LYS A 402 15.49 3.97 10.13
N LYS A 403 16.55 4.09 10.94
CA LYS A 403 17.26 2.94 11.54
C LYS A 403 16.60 2.50 12.84
N ASP A 404 15.86 3.39 13.48
CA ASP A 404 15.16 3.15 14.73
C ASP A 404 13.87 2.39 14.42
N LYS A 405 13.63 1.34 15.20
CA LYS A 405 12.48 0.46 15.07
C LYS A 405 11.52 0.75 16.20
N VAL A 406 10.27 1.06 15.86
CA VAL A 406 9.21 1.36 16.81
C VAL A 406 8.12 0.33 16.64
N ASP A 407 8.04 -0.60 17.59
CA ASP A 407 6.95 -1.57 17.73
C ASP A 407 5.85 -0.98 18.62
N THR A 408 6.21 -0.23 19.66
CA THR A 408 5.26 0.51 20.50
C THR A 408 5.77 1.90 20.86
N ILE A 409 4.85 2.86 21.02
CA ILE A 409 5.11 4.18 21.58
C ILE A 409 4.05 4.52 22.62
N THR A 410 4.47 5.01 23.77
CA THR A 410 3.58 5.51 24.83
C THR A 410 4.05 6.88 25.27
N VAL A 411 3.10 7.80 25.46
CA VAL A 411 3.38 9.16 25.90
C VAL A 411 2.51 9.50 27.10
N THR A 412 3.17 9.79 28.22
CA THR A 412 2.53 10.30 29.43
C THR A 412 2.71 11.81 29.47
N PHE A 413 1.63 12.53 29.75
CA PHE A 413 1.62 13.99 29.75
C PHE A 413 0.71 14.56 30.84
N THR A 414 1.05 15.77 31.27
CA THR A 414 0.31 16.51 32.29
C THR A 414 -0.45 17.67 31.65
N VAL A 415 -1.75 17.75 31.96
CA VAL A 415 -2.67 18.81 31.56
C VAL A 415 -2.82 19.79 32.70
N LYS A 416 -2.61 21.08 32.43
CA LYS A 416 -2.81 22.17 33.39
C LYS A 416 -3.49 23.36 32.75
N ALA A 417 -4.31 24.07 33.52
CA ALA A 417 -4.80 25.37 33.14
C ALA A 417 -3.63 26.30 32.81
N GLY A 418 -3.81 27.15 31.80
CA GLY A 418 -2.84 28.20 31.51
C GLY A 418 -2.66 29.10 32.73
N ASN A 419 -1.46 29.65 32.91
CA ASN A 419 -1.30 30.75 33.86
C ASN A 419 -2.05 31.95 33.27
N ASP A 420 -3.30 32.16 33.71
CA ASP A 420 -4.02 33.40 33.45
C ASP A 420 -3.12 34.57 33.88
N GLY A 421 -2.75 35.41 32.93
CA GLY A 421 -2.19 36.73 33.21
C GLY A 421 -3.24 37.67 33.76
#